data_AF-A0A953AV99-F1
#
_entry.id   AF-A0A953AV99-F1
#
_cell.length_a   1.000
_cell.length_b   1.000
_cell.length_c   1.000
_cell.angle_alpha   90.00
_cell.angle_beta   90.00
_cell.angle_gamma   90.00
#
_symmetry.space_group_name_H-M   'P 1'
#
loop_
_entity.id
_entity.type
_entity.pdbx_description
1 polymer ?
#
loop_
_entity_poly.entity_id
_entity_poly.type
_entity_poly.pdbx_seq_one_letter_code
_entity_poly.pdbx_strand_id
1 'polypeptide(L)' 'VRRITHVVEVVGMEGDVITTQDLFTYVYEGEDADGRLRGTFRSSGLRPHFTPKAAYFGLDRPLLEAMS' A
#
# COMPACT_ATOMS: atom_id res chain seq x y z
N VAL A 1 -12.91 3.64 -16.18
CA VAL A 1 -12.97 3.54 -14.69
C VAL A 1 -11.72 4.19 -14.11
N ARG A 2 -11.84 5.06 -13.10
CA ARG A 2 -10.68 5.55 -12.34
C ARG A 2 -10.49 4.61 -11.14
N ARG A 3 -9.26 4.15 -10.90
CA ARG A 3 -8.95 3.19 -9.84
C ARG A 3 -7.58 3.49 -9.24
N ILE A 4 -7.44 3.31 -7.94
CA ILE A 4 -6.16 3.33 -7.24
C ILE A 4 -5.42 2.03 -7.61
N THR A 5 -4.22 2.15 -8.18
CA THR A 5 -3.39 0.99 -8.55
C THR A 5 -2.30 0.71 -7.53
N HIS A 6 -1.83 1.74 -6.83
CA HIS A 6 -0.74 1.64 -5.86
C HIS A 6 -1.05 2.52 -4.64
N VAL A 7 -0.69 2.04 -3.46
CA VAL A 7 -0.57 2.83 -2.24
C VAL A 7 0.91 2.85 -1.90
N VAL A 8 1.52 4.05 -1.93
CA VAL A 8 2.96 4.22 -1.77
C VAL A 8 3.27 5.06 -0.54
N GLU A 9 4.35 4.71 0.14
CA GLU A 9 4.94 5.51 1.22
C GLU A 9 6.08 6.35 0.64
N VAL A 10 6.07 7.65 0.93
CA VAL A 10 7.25 8.50 0.74
C VAL A 10 8.18 8.28 1.93
N VAL A 11 9.36 7.75 1.66
CA VAL A 11 10.33 7.36 2.69
C VAL A 11 11.29 8.51 3.00
N GLY A 12 11.63 9.32 2.00
CA GLY A 12 12.52 10.46 2.18
C GLY A 12 12.95 11.10 0.86
N MET A 13 14.13 11.70 0.88
CA MET A 13 14.76 12.32 -0.28
C MET A 13 16.24 11.96 -0.34
N GLU A 14 16.75 11.67 -1.53
CA GLU A 14 18.18 11.58 -1.83
C GLU A 14 18.54 12.76 -2.73
N GLY A 15 19.13 13.80 -2.14
CA GLY A 15 19.26 15.11 -2.81
C GLY A 15 17.87 15.65 -3.16
N ASP A 16 17.61 15.84 -4.45
CA ASP A 16 16.34 16.35 -4.98
C ASP A 16 15.36 15.23 -5.40
N VAL A 17 15.74 13.96 -5.23
CA VAL A 17 14.93 12.81 -5.66
C VAL A 17 14.11 12.27 -4.49
N ILE A 18 12.79 12.23 -4.63
CA ILE A 18 11.89 11.60 -3.64
C ILE A 18 12.04 10.08 -3.71
N THR A 19 12.32 9.46 -2.57
CA THR A 19 12.36 8.01 -2.44
C THR A 19 11.01 7.49 -1.93
N THR A 20 10.54 6.42 -2.56
CA THR A 20 9.23 5.81 -2.25
C THR A 20 9.35 4.30 -2.12
N GLN A 21 8.39 3.69 -1.43
CA GLN A 21 8.17 2.25 -1.44
C GLN A 21 6.69 1.93 -1.59
N ASP A 22 6.38 0.84 -2.29
CA ASP A 22 5.02 0.37 -2.41
C ASP A 22 4.58 -0.34 -1.13
N LEU A 23 3.39 -0.01 -0.63
CA LEU A 23 2.73 -0.71 0.47
C LEU A 23 1.70 -1.69 -0.06
N PHE A 24 0.90 -1.28 -1.05
CA PHE A 24 -0.11 -2.12 -1.67
C PHE A 24 -0.18 -1.91 -3.18
N THR A 25 -0.31 -3.00 -3.92
CA THR A 25 -0.50 -2.99 -5.37
C THR A 25 -1.80 -3.68 -5.73
N TYR A 26 -2.62 -3.03 -6.56
CA TYR A 26 -3.85 -3.63 -7.08
C TYR A 26 -3.51 -4.66 -8.17
N VAL A 27 -3.88 -5.92 -7.95
CA VAL A 27 -3.76 -7.00 -8.92
C VAL A 27 -5.11 -7.22 -9.57
N TYR A 28 -5.16 -7.03 -10.89
CA TYR A 28 -6.33 -7.32 -11.70
C TYR A 28 -6.53 -8.83 -11.84
N GLU A 29 -7.75 -9.30 -11.60
CA GLU A 29 -8.10 -10.72 -11.62
C GLU A 29 -9.11 -11.08 -12.73
N GLY A 30 -9.60 -10.10 -13.50
CA GLY A 30 -10.56 -10.31 -14.59
C GLY A 30 -11.77 -9.39 -14.51
N GLU A 31 -12.77 -9.65 -15.34
CA GLU A 31 -14.08 -9.00 -15.31
C GLU A 31 -15.14 -10.03 -14.88
N ASP A 32 -16.16 -9.60 -14.13
CA ASP A 32 -17.33 -10.44 -13.91
C ASP A 32 -18.30 -10.42 -15.10
N ALA A 33 -19.36 -11.23 -15.02
CA ALA A 33 -20.35 -11.37 -16.08
C ALA A 33 -21.08 -10.05 -16.43
N ASP A 34 -21.04 -9.06 -15.54
CA ASP A 34 -21.63 -7.73 -15.73
C ASP A 34 -20.61 -6.71 -16.25
N GLY A 35 -19.38 -7.14 -16.58
CA GLY A 35 -18.29 -6.28 -17.07
C GLY A 35 -17.61 -5.45 -15.98
N ARG A 36 -17.77 -5.80 -14.70
CA ARG A 36 -17.06 -5.11 -13.61
C ARG A 36 -15.68 -5.70 -13.39
N LEU A 37 -14.67 -4.83 -13.41
CA LEU A 37 -13.29 -5.18 -13.10
C LEU A 37 -13.17 -5.73 -11.67
N ARG A 38 -12.67 -6.97 -11.58
CA ARG A 38 -12.28 -7.66 -10.35
C ARG A 38 -10.78 -7.58 -10.12
N GLY A 39 -10.41 -7.63 -8.87
CA GLY A 39 -9.04 -7.59 -8.42
C GLY A 39 -8.95 -7.21 -6.96
N THR A 40 -7.76 -7.37 -6.41
CA THR A 40 -7.50 -7.22 -4.99
C THR A 40 -6.20 -6.45 -4.76
N PHE A 41 -6.10 -5.78 -3.62
CA PHE A 41 -4.84 -5.21 -3.20
C PHE A 41 -3.96 -6.30 -2.57
N ARG A 42 -2.72 -6.38 -3.03
CA ARG A 42 -1.68 -7.22 -2.44
C ARG A 42 -0.74 -6.32 -1.65
N SER A 43 -0.53 -6.65 -0.38
CA SER A 43 0.51 -6.02 0.43
C SER A 43 1.88 -6.34 -0.15
N SER A 44 2.81 -5.39 -0.06
CA SER A 44 4.23 -5.63 -0.38
C SER A 44 4.94 -6.50 0.65
N GLY A 45 4.32 -6.72 1.82
CA GLY A 45 4.90 -7.44 2.95
C GLY A 45 6.05 -6.70 3.67
N LEU A 46 6.38 -5.50 3.21
CA LEU A 46 7.39 -4.65 3.84
C LEU A 46 6.82 -4.03 5.12
N ARG A 47 7.66 -3.87 6.14
CA ARG A 47 7.31 -3.04 7.29
C ARG A 47 7.39 -1.56 6.85
N PRO A 48 6.31 -0.76 6.99
CA PRO A 48 6.34 0.65 6.61
C PRO A 48 7.35 1.44 7.46
N HIS A 49 8.02 2.43 6.88
CA HIS A 49 8.99 3.25 7.61
C HIS A 49 8.31 4.09 8.69
N PHE A 50 7.05 4.49 8.49
CA PHE A 50 6.25 5.22 9.49
C PHE A 50 5.76 4.35 10.65
N THR A 51 6.14 3.07 10.74
CA THR A 51 5.71 2.17 11.84
C THR A 51 5.99 2.74 13.25
N PRO A 52 7.15 3.37 13.55
CA PRO A 52 7.37 3.99 14.86
C PRO A 52 6.38 5.12 15.16
N LYS A 53 5.97 5.87 14.14
CA LYS A 53 4.93 6.91 14.27
C LYS A 53 3.56 6.28 14.53
N ALA A 54 3.24 5.16 13.87
CA ALA A 54 2.02 4.41 14.18
C ALA A 54 2.03 3.90 15.62
N ALA A 55 3.17 3.37 16.10
CA ALA A 55 3.35 2.91 17.48
C ALA A 55 3.14 4.03 18.51
N TYR A 56 3.63 5.24 18.23
CA TYR A 56 3.38 6.42 19.07
C TYR A 56 1.89 6.69 19.29
N PHE A 57 1.05 6.37 18.30
CA PHE A 57 -0.41 6.49 18.39
C PHE A 57 -1.11 5.18 18.79
N GLY A 58 -0.38 4.11 19.13
CA GLY A 58 -0.95 2.80 19.45
C GLY A 58 -1.56 2.06 18.25
N LEU A 59 -1.12 2.39 17.03
CA LEU A 59 -1.64 1.85 15.77
C LEU A 59 -0.64 0.93 15.03
N ASP A 60 0.48 0.59 15.66
CA ASP A 60 1.48 -0.32 15.08
C ASP A 60 0.91 -1.72 14.82
N ARG A 61 0.11 -2.25 15.75
CA ARG A 61 -0.52 -3.56 15.57
C ARG A 61 -1.50 -3.59 14.39
N PRO A 62 -2.50 -2.68 14.29
CA PRO A 62 -3.37 -2.58 13.11
C PRO A 62 -2.60 -2.38 11.81
N LEU A 63 -1.51 -1.60 11.83
CA LEU A 63 -0.69 -1.38 10.65
C LEU A 63 -0.04 -2.68 10.18
N LEU A 64 0.59 -3.44 11.08
CA LEU A 64 1.25 -4.70 10.72
C LEU A 64 0.24 -5.76 10.26
N GLU A 65 -0.95 -5.79 10.85
CA GLU A 65 -2.04 -6.67 10.42
C GLU A 65 -2.51 -6.34 9.00
N ALA A 66 -2.62 -5.05 8.65
CA ALA A 66 -2.96 -4.64 7.29
C ALA A 66 -1.90 -5.03 6.25
N MET A 67 -0.64 -5.17 6.66
CA MET A 67 0.48 -5.57 5.78
C MET A 67 0.60 -7.10 5.62
N SER A 68 -0.16 -7.90 6.37
CA SER A 68 -0.12 -9.37 6.37
C SER A 68 -1.19 -9.96 5.45
#